data_AF-A0A2T6DL24-F1
#
_entry.id   AF-A0A2T6DL24-F1
#
_cell.length_a   1.000
_cell.length_b   1.000
_cell.length_c   1.000
_cell.angle_alpha   90.00
_cell.angle_beta   90.00
_cell.angle_gamma   90.00
#
_symmetry.space_group_name_H-M   'P 1'
#
loop_
_entity.id
_entity.type
_entity.pdbx_description
1 polymer ?
#
loop_
_entity_poly.entity_id
_entity_poly.type
_entity_poly.pdbx_seq_one_letter_code
_entity_poly.pdbx_strand_id
1 'polypeptide(L)'
;MKYVVVFLSVWIVAYAHLGDTREELEARLGAVRRESNHATAAQGRVHILGPSFEFEKDGWRLRCDMIDGKCVRISYARRGGWTQEQMDTLLEENAQGAKWMLGIMPSKRSRFWDRSDGGRANWESSGRMDFVSPEYTKAQRSLEDELKRKAQEKPKL
;
A
#
# COMPACT_ATOMS: atom_id res chain seq x y z
N MET A 1 -42.16 -26.93 -6.67
CA MET A 1 -40.74 -26.65 -7.00
C MET A 1 -40.24 -25.56 -6.05
N LYS A 2 -39.28 -25.86 -5.19
CA LYS A 2 -38.63 -24.86 -4.32
C LYS A 2 -37.37 -24.36 -5.04
N TYR A 3 -37.33 -23.08 -5.39
CA TYR A 3 -36.12 -22.45 -5.89
C TYR A 3 -35.16 -22.26 -4.72
N VAL A 4 -34.03 -22.95 -4.74
CA VAL A 4 -32.90 -22.66 -3.85
C VAL A 4 -32.14 -21.50 -4.48
N VAL A 5 -32.31 -20.30 -3.94
CA VAL A 5 -31.48 -19.14 -4.28
C VAL A 5 -30.16 -19.30 -3.52
N VAL A 6 -29.14 -19.81 -4.20
CA VAL A 6 -27.77 -19.80 -3.68
C VAL A 6 -27.25 -18.37 -3.82
N PHE A 7 -27.30 -17.61 -2.73
CA PHE A 7 -26.55 -16.36 -2.61
C PHE A 7 -25.06 -16.73 -2.55
N LEU A 8 -24.38 -16.69 -3.70
CA LEU A 8 -22.93 -16.62 -3.75
C LEU A 8 -22.52 -15.23 -3.25
N SER A 9 -22.35 -15.11 -1.94
CA SER A 9 -21.67 -13.97 -1.33
C SER A 9 -20.21 -14.01 -1.79
N VAL A 10 -19.90 -13.19 -2.80
CA VAL A 10 -18.53 -12.87 -3.16
C VAL A 10 -17.99 -12.04 -2.00
N TRP A 11 -17.36 -12.69 -1.03
CA TRP A 11 -16.60 -11.99 0.01
C TRP A 11 -15.50 -11.19 -0.71
N ILE A 12 -15.63 -9.87 -0.69
CA ILE A 12 -14.55 -8.98 -1.11
C ILE A 12 -13.54 -9.05 0.03
N VAL A 13 -12.41 -9.72 -0.20
CA VAL A 13 -11.38 -9.90 0.82
C VAL A 13 -10.23 -8.93 0.53
N ALA A 14 -9.82 -8.17 1.53
CA ALA A 14 -8.53 -7.49 1.51
C ALA A 14 -7.42 -8.53 1.61
N TYR A 15 -6.70 -8.69 0.50
CA TYR A 15 -5.64 -9.69 0.34
C TYR A 15 -4.37 -9.39 1.15
N ALA A 16 -4.11 -8.12 1.41
CA ALA A 16 -2.98 -7.62 2.20
C ALA A 16 -3.47 -6.52 3.15
N HIS A 17 -2.70 -6.24 4.19
CA HIS A 17 -2.96 -5.18 5.17
C HIS A 17 -1.66 -4.46 5.53
N LEU A 18 -1.76 -3.15 5.76
CA LEU A 18 -0.65 -2.40 6.34
C LEU A 18 -0.27 -3.04 7.68
N GLY A 19 1.04 -3.23 7.91
CA GLY A 19 1.59 -3.88 9.10
C GLY A 19 1.73 -5.41 8.99
N ASP A 20 1.30 -6.02 7.89
CA ASP A 20 1.58 -7.44 7.63
C ASP A 20 3.08 -7.71 7.56
N THR A 21 3.49 -8.89 8.01
CA THR A 21 4.80 -9.49 7.74
C THR A 21 4.82 -10.19 6.39
N ARG A 22 6.01 -10.56 5.91
CA ARG A 22 6.15 -11.37 4.69
C ARG A 22 5.43 -12.71 4.85
N GLU A 23 5.55 -13.34 6.01
CA GLU A 23 4.99 -14.65 6.32
C GLU A 23 3.46 -14.60 6.32
N GLU A 24 2.86 -13.55 6.89
CA GLU A 24 1.40 -13.34 6.86
C GLU A 24 0.87 -13.07 5.44
N LEU A 25 1.65 -12.36 4.61
CA LEU A 25 1.32 -12.16 3.20
C LEU A 25 1.39 -13.47 2.42
N GLU A 26 2.47 -14.23 2.55
CA GLU A 26 2.62 -15.52 1.87
C GLU A 26 1.56 -16.54 2.32
N ALA A 27 1.18 -16.54 3.61
CA ALA A 27 0.13 -17.41 4.12
C ALA A 27 -1.25 -17.13 3.49
N ARG A 28 -1.57 -15.86 3.18
CA ARG A 28 -2.86 -15.48 2.55
C ARG A 28 -2.81 -15.50 1.03
N LEU A 29 -1.68 -15.14 0.43
CA LEU A 29 -1.55 -14.87 -1.00
C LEU A 29 -0.83 -15.97 -1.77
N GLY A 30 -0.18 -16.89 -1.06
CA GLY A 30 0.71 -17.87 -1.65
C GLY A 30 2.08 -17.30 -1.96
N ALA A 31 2.80 -17.98 -2.84
CA ALA A 31 4.20 -17.66 -3.13
C ALA A 31 4.37 -16.27 -3.75
N VAL A 32 5.46 -15.59 -3.37
CA VAL A 32 5.91 -14.36 -4.01
C VAL A 32 6.15 -14.60 -5.50
N ARG A 33 5.50 -13.80 -6.35
CA ARG A 33 5.71 -13.83 -7.80
C ARG A 33 7.02 -13.16 -8.19
N ARG A 34 7.36 -12.06 -7.51
CA ARG A 34 8.56 -11.27 -7.77
C ARG A 34 9.05 -10.58 -6.51
N GLU A 35 10.36 -10.64 -6.29
CA GLU A 35 11.05 -9.88 -5.28
C GLU A 35 11.89 -8.77 -5.94
N SER A 36 11.89 -7.58 -5.35
CA SER A 36 12.68 -6.44 -5.80
C SER A 36 12.98 -5.49 -4.64
N ASN A 37 13.67 -4.38 -4.91
CA ASN A 37 13.92 -3.36 -3.89
C ASN A 37 12.85 -2.28 -3.93
N HIS A 38 12.30 -1.95 -2.77
CA HIS A 38 11.61 -0.69 -2.55
C HIS A 38 12.66 0.41 -2.35
N ALA A 39 12.65 1.41 -3.24
CA ALA A 39 13.62 2.50 -3.24
C ALA A 39 12.93 3.85 -3.36
N THR A 40 13.57 4.87 -2.78
CA THR A 40 13.16 6.28 -2.85
C THR A 40 14.29 7.13 -3.42
N ALA A 41 13.95 8.26 -4.01
CA ALA A 41 14.93 9.27 -4.42
C ALA A 41 15.10 10.31 -3.31
N ALA A 42 16.33 10.59 -2.90
CA ALA A 42 16.67 11.65 -1.95
C ALA A 42 18.04 12.24 -2.32
N GLN A 43 18.20 13.57 -2.19
CA GLN A 43 19.46 14.27 -2.55
C GLN A 43 19.98 13.93 -3.97
N GLY A 44 19.07 13.72 -4.93
CA GLY A 44 19.43 13.37 -6.32
C GLY A 44 19.96 11.93 -6.51
N ARG A 45 19.88 11.07 -5.49
CA ARG A 45 20.30 9.67 -5.55
C ARG A 45 19.17 8.72 -5.17
N VAL A 46 19.27 7.47 -5.62
CA VAL A 46 18.33 6.39 -5.27
C VAL A 46 18.84 5.67 -4.04
N HIS A 47 17.97 5.49 -3.06
CA HIS A 47 18.24 4.82 -1.79
C HIS A 47 17.24 3.69 -1.57
N ILE A 48 17.74 2.50 -1.24
CA ILE A 48 16.91 1.35 -0.90
C ILE A 48 16.39 1.54 0.52
N LEU A 49 15.07 1.44 0.68
CA LEU A 49 14.39 1.51 1.99
C LEU A 49 14.03 0.13 2.53
N GLY A 50 13.90 -0.87 1.66
CA GLY A 50 13.65 -2.26 2.05
C GLY A 50 13.25 -3.13 0.86
N PRO A 51 12.85 -4.40 1.10
CA PRO A 51 12.39 -5.27 0.04
C PRO A 51 10.97 -4.92 -0.42
N SER A 52 10.64 -5.34 -1.62
CA SER A 52 9.33 -5.20 -2.26
C SER A 52 8.92 -6.54 -2.86
N PHE A 53 7.72 -6.98 -2.50
CA PHE A 53 7.18 -8.27 -2.90
C PHE A 53 5.94 -8.09 -3.76
N GLU A 54 5.90 -8.72 -4.93
CA GLU A 54 4.70 -8.80 -5.76
C GLU A 54 4.03 -10.16 -5.60
N PHE A 55 2.71 -10.14 -5.42
CA PHE A 55 1.84 -11.30 -5.34
C PHE A 55 0.76 -11.23 -6.42
N GLU A 56 0.19 -12.38 -6.79
CA GLU A 56 -0.97 -12.45 -7.65
C GLU A 56 -1.99 -13.43 -7.07
N LYS A 57 -3.22 -12.96 -6.84
CA LYS A 57 -4.31 -13.76 -6.28
C LYS A 57 -5.64 -13.35 -6.89
N ASP A 58 -6.38 -14.31 -7.43
CA ASP A 58 -7.75 -14.12 -7.94
C ASP A 58 -7.92 -12.92 -8.90
N GLY A 59 -6.91 -12.71 -9.76
CA GLY A 59 -6.87 -11.63 -10.75
C GLY A 59 -6.41 -10.26 -10.20
N TRP A 60 -6.08 -10.19 -8.92
CA TRP A 60 -5.42 -9.06 -8.28
C TRP A 60 -3.92 -9.22 -8.33
N ARG A 61 -3.21 -8.14 -8.69
CA ARG A 61 -1.79 -8.00 -8.47
C ARG A 61 -1.58 -7.10 -7.27
N LEU A 62 -0.80 -7.57 -6.31
CA LEU A 62 -0.44 -6.81 -5.13
C LEU A 62 1.04 -6.54 -5.14
N ARG A 63 1.45 -5.34 -4.75
CA ARG A 63 2.83 -5.02 -4.42
C ARG A 63 2.87 -4.56 -2.97
N CYS A 64 3.71 -5.18 -2.17
CA CYS A 64 3.91 -4.87 -0.75
C CYS A 64 5.36 -4.41 -0.57
N ASP A 65 5.54 -3.15 -0.21
CA ASP A 65 6.85 -2.60 0.14
C ASP A 65 7.04 -2.71 1.67
N MET A 66 8.18 -3.24 2.08
CA MET A 66 8.47 -3.55 3.49
C MET A 66 9.54 -2.63 4.05
N ILE A 67 9.36 -2.22 5.31
CA ILE A 67 10.38 -1.56 6.13
C ILE A 67 10.30 -2.22 7.51
N ASP A 68 11.46 -2.54 8.10
CA ASP A 68 11.56 -3.20 9.41
C ASP A 68 10.69 -4.46 9.56
N GLY A 69 10.62 -5.27 8.49
CA GLY A 69 9.85 -6.52 8.45
C GLY A 69 8.33 -6.34 8.35
N LYS A 70 7.84 -5.12 8.17
CA LYS A 70 6.41 -4.77 8.14
C LYS A 70 6.03 -4.12 6.82
N CYS A 71 4.85 -4.44 6.31
CA CYS A 71 4.31 -3.86 5.10
C CYS A 71 3.88 -2.42 5.37
N VAL A 72 4.62 -1.47 4.82
CA VAL A 72 4.39 -0.04 5.04
C VAL A 72 3.70 0.63 3.87
N ARG A 73 3.65 -0.03 2.71
CA ARG A 73 2.95 0.44 1.52
C ARG A 73 2.45 -0.73 0.70
N ILE A 74 1.20 -0.61 0.25
CA ILE A 74 0.54 -1.62 -0.59
C ILE A 74 0.07 -0.95 -1.87
N SER A 75 0.18 -1.66 -2.99
CA SER A 75 -0.46 -1.31 -4.25
C SER A 75 -1.31 -2.47 -4.72
N TYR A 76 -2.61 -2.26 -4.80
CA TYR A 76 -3.56 -3.18 -5.43
C TYR A 76 -3.77 -2.76 -6.87
N ALA A 77 -3.60 -3.68 -7.80
CA ALA A 77 -3.92 -3.48 -9.19
C ALA A 77 -4.81 -4.61 -9.67
N ARG A 78 -5.87 -4.26 -10.40
CA ARG A 78 -6.76 -5.23 -11.04
C ARG A 78 -7.16 -4.74 -12.42
N ARG A 79 -7.30 -5.67 -13.37
CA ARG A 79 -7.89 -5.37 -14.68
C ARG A 79 -9.40 -5.16 -14.55
N GLY A 80 -9.89 -4.09 -15.13
CA GLY A 80 -11.32 -3.75 -15.16
C GLY A 80 -11.70 -2.64 -14.19
N GLY A 81 -13.00 -2.34 -14.14
CA GLY A 81 -13.53 -1.32 -13.25
C GLY A 81 -13.51 -1.76 -11.80
N TRP A 82 -13.22 -0.81 -10.92
CA TRP A 82 -13.35 -0.96 -9.47
C TRP A 82 -14.77 -0.61 -9.05
N THR A 83 -15.36 -1.44 -8.20
CA THR A 83 -16.64 -1.07 -7.55
C THR A 83 -16.37 -0.17 -6.35
N GLN A 84 -17.37 0.63 -5.96
CA GLN A 84 -17.27 1.45 -4.76
C GLN A 84 -17.06 0.57 -3.51
N GLU A 85 -17.80 -0.53 -3.41
CA GLU A 85 -17.69 -1.51 -2.33
C GLU A 85 -16.27 -2.07 -2.19
N GLN A 86 -15.58 -2.38 -3.30
CA GLN A 86 -14.19 -2.83 -3.26
C GLN A 86 -13.23 -1.78 -2.67
N MET A 87 -13.43 -0.51 -3.01
CA MET A 87 -12.64 0.58 -2.44
C MET A 87 -12.91 0.74 -0.95
N ASP A 88 -14.20 0.70 -0.56
CA ASP A 88 -14.62 0.87 0.83
C ASP A 88 -14.09 -0.27 1.71
N THR A 89 -14.20 -1.52 1.26
CA THR A 89 -13.61 -2.67 1.96
C THR A 89 -12.10 -2.52 2.15
N LEU A 90 -11.36 -2.15 1.10
CA LEU A 90 -9.91 -2.00 1.24
C LEU A 90 -9.52 -0.83 2.17
N LEU A 91 -10.31 0.25 2.19
CA LEU A 91 -10.14 1.33 3.15
C LEU A 91 -10.38 0.84 4.58
N GLU A 92 -11.48 0.15 4.83
CA GLU A 92 -11.81 -0.39 6.15
C GLU A 92 -10.72 -1.34 6.67
N GLU A 93 -10.32 -2.31 5.86
CA GLU A 93 -9.32 -3.31 6.23
C GLU A 93 -7.92 -2.71 6.42
N ASN A 94 -7.61 -1.62 5.71
CA ASN A 94 -6.34 -0.89 5.89
C ASN A 94 -6.47 0.34 6.80
N ALA A 95 -7.54 0.45 7.60
CA ALA A 95 -7.73 1.55 8.52
C ALA A 95 -6.79 1.48 9.73
N GLN A 96 -6.39 0.28 10.16
CA GLN A 96 -5.58 0.04 11.37
C GLN A 96 -6.12 0.78 12.61
N GLY A 97 -7.45 0.84 12.74
CA GLY A 97 -8.15 1.55 13.83
C GLY A 97 -8.26 3.07 13.68
N ALA A 98 -7.67 3.66 12.63
CA ALA A 98 -7.76 5.08 12.33
C ALA A 98 -8.89 5.40 11.33
N LYS A 99 -9.25 6.68 11.17
CA LYS A 99 -10.34 7.08 10.27
C LYS A 99 -9.79 7.64 8.95
N TRP A 100 -10.38 7.20 7.84
CA TRP A 100 -10.13 7.79 6.52
C TRP A 100 -11.02 8.99 6.28
N MET A 101 -10.45 10.06 5.72
CA MET A 101 -11.14 11.26 5.29
C MET A 101 -10.90 11.47 3.81
N LEU A 102 -11.97 11.59 3.04
CA LEU A 102 -11.86 11.88 1.61
C LEU A 102 -11.29 13.29 1.41
N GLY A 103 -10.35 13.39 0.48
CA GLY A 103 -9.74 14.64 0.07
C GLY A 103 -10.71 15.68 -0.47
N ILE A 104 -10.31 16.96 -0.41
CA ILE A 104 -11.15 18.13 -0.76
C ILE A 104 -11.52 18.19 -2.25
N MET A 105 -10.75 17.56 -3.14
CA MET A 105 -10.99 17.59 -4.59
C MET A 105 -10.88 16.20 -5.23
N PRO A 106 -11.83 15.29 -4.96
CA PRO A 106 -11.86 14.01 -5.63
C PRO A 106 -12.26 14.23 -7.10
N SER A 107 -11.51 13.63 -8.03
CA SER A 107 -11.88 13.63 -9.44
C SER A 107 -12.53 12.30 -9.81
N LYS A 108 -13.16 12.24 -10.99
CA LYS A 108 -13.63 10.95 -11.53
C LYS A 108 -12.48 9.99 -11.88
N ARG A 109 -11.25 10.50 -12.02
CA ARG A 109 -10.07 9.74 -12.42
C ARG A 109 -9.15 9.38 -11.27
N SER A 110 -9.29 10.06 -10.13
CA SER A 110 -8.48 9.86 -8.96
C SER A 110 -9.21 10.31 -7.70
N ARG A 111 -9.03 9.55 -6.62
CA ARG A 111 -9.54 9.90 -5.29
C ARG A 111 -8.44 9.64 -4.29
N PHE A 112 -8.30 10.54 -3.34
CA PHE A 112 -7.32 10.41 -2.27
C PHE A 112 -8.03 10.48 -0.93
N TRP A 113 -7.51 9.72 0.03
CA TRP A 113 -7.94 9.72 1.41
C TRP A 113 -6.74 9.94 2.31
N ASP A 114 -6.92 10.80 3.30
CA ASP A 114 -5.97 10.97 4.39
C ASP A 114 -6.50 10.22 5.62
N ARG A 115 -5.63 9.46 6.27
CA ARG A 115 -5.95 8.74 7.50
C ARG A 115 -5.59 9.62 8.70
N SER A 116 -6.37 9.54 9.77
CA SER A 116 -6.21 10.41 10.95
C SER A 116 -4.86 10.29 11.68
N ASP A 117 -4.09 9.24 11.43
CA ASP A 117 -2.74 8.99 11.96
C ASP A 117 -1.61 9.38 10.99
N GLY A 118 -1.94 9.93 9.81
CA GLY A 118 -0.97 10.32 8.78
C GLY A 118 -0.78 9.28 7.66
N GLY A 119 -1.51 8.15 7.69
CA GLY A 119 -1.60 7.25 6.54
C GLY A 119 -2.33 7.88 5.35
N ARG A 120 -2.14 7.33 4.16
CA ARG A 120 -2.74 7.82 2.90
C ARG A 120 -3.22 6.69 2.02
N ALA A 121 -4.30 6.92 1.29
CA ALA A 121 -4.75 6.05 0.21
C ALA A 121 -5.01 6.86 -1.06
N ASN A 122 -4.72 6.27 -2.21
CA ASN A 122 -4.97 6.89 -3.52
C ASN A 122 -5.53 5.84 -4.47
N TRP A 123 -6.69 6.10 -5.03
CA TRP A 123 -7.28 5.30 -6.10
C TRP A 123 -7.18 6.06 -7.42
N GLU A 124 -6.88 5.33 -8.49
CA GLU A 124 -6.83 5.84 -9.86
C GLU A 124 -7.71 5.01 -10.79
N SER A 125 -8.39 5.67 -11.73
CA SER A 125 -9.25 5.00 -12.72
C SER A 125 -8.52 4.06 -13.67
N SER A 126 -7.18 4.06 -13.64
CA SER A 126 -6.32 3.07 -14.32
C SER A 126 -6.44 1.67 -13.72
N GLY A 127 -7.11 1.53 -12.56
CA GLY A 127 -7.33 0.27 -11.89
C GLY A 127 -6.34 -0.02 -10.76
N ARG A 128 -5.71 1.03 -10.20
CA ARG A 128 -4.77 0.95 -9.08
C ARG A 128 -5.33 1.63 -7.83
N MET A 129 -5.12 1.00 -6.67
CA MET A 129 -5.30 1.63 -5.37
C MET A 129 -4.05 1.42 -4.53
N ASP A 130 -3.46 2.52 -4.07
CA ASP A 130 -2.28 2.53 -3.24
C ASP A 130 -2.65 2.90 -1.80
N PHE A 131 -1.98 2.26 -0.83
CA PHE A 131 -2.05 2.55 0.59
C PHE A 131 -0.65 2.79 1.11
N VAL A 132 -0.48 3.81 1.95
CA VAL A 132 0.79 4.21 2.55
C VAL A 132 0.58 4.44 4.04
N SER A 133 1.38 3.77 4.86
CA SER A 133 1.39 3.93 6.31
C SER A 133 2.14 5.20 6.74
N PRO A 134 1.89 5.74 7.95
CA PRO A 134 2.70 6.82 8.50
C PRO A 134 4.18 6.43 8.69
N GLU A 135 4.47 5.16 8.96
CA GLU A 135 5.84 4.61 9.09
C GLU A 135 6.65 4.81 7.81
N TYR A 136 6.02 4.61 6.65
CA TYR A 136 6.65 4.89 5.35
C TYR A 136 7.13 6.34 5.24
N THR A 137 6.25 7.29 5.56
CA THR A 137 6.56 8.72 5.49
C THR A 137 7.64 9.09 6.50
N LYS A 138 7.61 8.49 7.69
CA LYS A 138 8.64 8.66 8.71
C LYS A 138 10.00 8.16 8.21
N ALA A 139 10.05 6.96 7.62
CA ALA A 139 11.29 6.38 7.08
C ALA A 139 11.89 7.25 5.98
N GLN A 140 11.06 7.78 5.06
CA GLN A 140 11.53 8.73 4.03
C GLN A 140 12.15 9.99 4.65
N ARG A 141 11.48 10.60 5.64
CA ARG A 141 12.00 11.79 6.33
C ARG A 141 13.30 11.51 7.08
N SER A 142 13.36 10.41 7.84
CA SER A 142 14.56 10.03 8.57
C SER A 142 15.76 9.82 7.64
N LEU A 143 15.55 9.19 6.48
CA LEU A 143 16.59 9.06 5.46
C LEU A 143 17.03 10.43 4.94
N GLU A 144 16.10 11.32 4.58
CA GLU A 144 16.44 12.66 4.11
C GLU A 144 17.25 13.45 5.15
N ASP A 145 16.85 13.40 6.41
CA ASP A 145 17.51 14.10 7.50
C ASP A 145 18.91 13.54 7.77
N GLU A 146 19.08 12.21 7.74
CA GLU A 146 20.38 11.56 7.83
C GLU A 146 21.32 11.99 6.70
N LEU A 147 20.80 12.03 5.46
CA LEU A 147 21.59 12.43 4.29
C LEU A 147 21.97 13.91 4.34
N LYS A 148 21.07 14.79 4.80
CA LYS A 148 21.38 16.21 5.04
C LYS A 148 22.46 16.38 6.10
N ARG A 149 22.39 15.64 7.21
CA ARG A 149 23.41 15.67 8.27
C ARG A 149 24.78 15.23 7.74
N LYS A 150 24.84 14.09 7.04
CA LYS A 150 26.07 13.59 6.41
C LYS A 150 26.67 14.56 5.38
N ALA A 151 25.84 15.29 4.65
CA ALA A 151 26.30 16.30 3.70
C ALA A 151 26.89 17.56 4.38
N GLN A 152 26.42 17.89 5.59
CA GLN A 152 26.92 19.01 6.39
C GLN A 152 28.21 18.66 7.14
N GLU A 153 28.40 17.39 7.50
CA GLU A 153 29.61 16.84 8.14
C GLU A 153 30.82 16.73 7.19
N LYS A 154 30.94 17.57 6.15
CA LYS A 154 32.08 17.55 5.21
C LYS A 154 33.41 17.39 5.98
N PRO A 155 34.32 16.50 5.55
CA PRO A 155 35.60 16.36 6.22
C PRO A 155 36.31 17.71 6.19
N LYS A 156 36.84 18.14 7.33
CA LYS A 156 37.87 19.19 7.34
C LYS A 156 39.04 18.63 6.53
N LEU A 157 39.27 19.20 5.34
CA LEU A 157 40.52 19.03 4.60
C LEU A 157 41.68 19.58 5.42
#